data_AF-A0A8S0TEA5-F1
#
_entry.id   AF-A0A8S0TEA5-F1
#
_cell.length_a   1.000
_cell.length_b   1.000
_cell.length_c   1.000
_cell.angle_alpha   90.00
_cell.angle_beta   90.00
_cell.angle_gamma   90.00
#
_symmetry.space_group_name_H-M   'P 1'
#
loop_
_entity.id
_entity.type
_entity.pdbx_description
1 polymer ?
#
loop_
_entity_poly.entity_id
_entity_poly.type
_entity_poly.pdbx_seq_one_letter_code
_entity_poly.pdbx_strand_id
1 'polypeptide(L)'
;MLSFQKLKLINFPTNIKKLTLFSFDIPCEMMSSIGKLPNLETLKLESLDFKGENWSTNEDEFLKLKFLELISLKFENWNTSKDHFPTLERLVLENCDYFKRIPSELGYIPTLQMIEVNSCGISIRESADEIRKEQEEEGNEELQVIINGRN
;
A
#
# COMPACT_ATOMS: atom_id res chain seq x y z
N MET A 1 19.31 12.53 22.02
CA MET A 1 18.63 12.72 20.73
C MET A 1 19.41 11.90 19.70
N LEU A 2 18.96 10.68 19.40
CA LEU A 2 19.62 9.84 18.40
C LEU A 2 19.41 10.52 17.04
N SER A 3 20.50 10.92 16.38
CA SER A 3 20.43 11.57 15.08
C SER A 3 19.94 10.57 14.03
N PHE A 4 18.95 10.97 13.25
CA PHE A 4 18.33 10.18 12.17
C PHE A 4 19.31 9.75 11.05
N GLN A 5 20.55 10.24 11.08
CA GLN A 5 21.59 9.94 10.09
C GLN A 5 22.16 8.50 10.16
N LYS A 6 21.64 7.63 11.04
CA LYS A 6 22.17 6.27 11.25
C LYS A 6 21.27 5.10 10.82
N LEU A 7 20.11 5.36 10.19
CA LEU A 7 19.25 4.29 9.65
C LEU A 7 19.57 3.91 8.19
N LYS A 8 20.67 4.41 7.62
CA LYS A 8 21.25 3.84 6.42
C LYS A 8 21.62 2.38 6.70
N LEU A 9 20.91 1.47 6.02
CA LEU A 9 21.19 0.02 5.86
C LEU A 9 20.57 -0.89 6.94
N ILE A 10 19.24 -0.98 6.98
CA ILE A 10 18.63 -2.26 7.35
C ILE A 10 18.82 -3.19 6.14
N ASN A 11 19.84 -4.04 6.19
CA ASN A 11 20.03 -5.09 5.19
C ASN A 11 19.03 -6.20 5.45
N PHE A 12 17.86 -6.11 4.81
CA PHE A 12 16.91 -7.21 4.78
C PHE A 12 17.51 -8.40 4.01
N PRO A 13 17.35 -9.64 4.50
CA PRO A 13 17.69 -10.82 3.72
C PRO A 13 16.98 -10.83 2.36
N THR A 14 17.73 -11.08 1.29
CA THR A 14 17.22 -11.03 -0.10
C THR A 14 16.26 -12.16 -0.44
N ASN A 15 16.18 -13.20 0.39
CA ASN A 15 15.26 -14.33 0.23
C ASN A 15 13.91 -14.12 0.95
N ILE A 16 13.69 -12.97 1.58
CA ILE A 16 12.40 -12.67 2.22
C ILE A 16 11.31 -12.66 1.16
N LYS A 17 10.30 -13.49 1.39
CA LYS A 17 9.05 -13.52 0.62
C LYS A 17 7.89 -12.82 1.31
N LYS A 18 7.89 -12.83 2.65
CA LYS A 18 6.80 -12.27 3.45
C LYS A 18 7.41 -11.39 4.54
N LEU A 19 6.95 -10.15 4.61
CA LEU A 19 7.39 -9.20 5.61
C LEU A 19 6.17 -8.59 6.29
N THR A 20 6.17 -8.62 7.62
CA THR A 20 5.21 -7.92 8.45
C THR A 20 5.97 -6.96 9.33
N LEU A 21 5.58 -5.68 9.28
CA LEU A 21 6.16 -4.62 10.11
C LEU A 21 5.05 -4.07 11.00
N PHE A 22 5.30 -4.08 12.29
CA PHE A 22 4.40 -3.58 13.32
C PHE A 22 5.14 -2.55 14.18
N SER A 23 4.48 -1.42 14.42
CA SER A 23 4.79 -0.43 15.47
C SER A 23 6.23 0.07 15.55
N PHE A 24 6.50 1.23 14.93
CA PHE A 24 7.35 2.37 15.33
C PHE A 24 7.46 3.33 14.13
N ASP A 25 7.95 4.55 14.35
CA ASP A 25 8.25 5.52 13.30
C ASP A 25 9.14 4.91 12.21
N ILE A 26 8.64 4.78 10.98
CA ILE A 26 9.42 4.27 9.85
C ILE A 26 9.79 5.43 8.92
N PRO A 27 11.09 5.72 8.71
CA PRO A 27 11.50 6.68 7.69
C PRO A 27 11.10 6.19 6.29
N CYS A 28 10.68 7.09 5.40
CA CYS A 28 10.36 6.73 4.01
C CYS A 28 11.51 5.99 3.30
N GLU A 29 12.76 6.28 3.63
CA GLU A 29 13.95 5.59 3.07
C GLU A 29 13.93 4.07 3.32
N MET A 30 13.34 3.62 4.43
CA MET A 30 13.20 2.20 4.74
C MET A 30 12.17 1.52 3.83
N MET A 31 11.10 2.23 3.45
CA MET A 31 10.09 1.71 2.51
C MET A 31 10.67 1.46 1.13
N SER A 32 11.52 2.36 0.63
CA SER A 32 12.23 2.14 -0.64
C SER A 32 13.13 0.91 -0.59
N SER A 33 13.84 0.70 0.53
CA SER A 33 14.68 -0.48 0.73
C SER A 33 13.87 -1.79 0.75
N ILE A 34 12.68 -1.78 1.34
CA ILE A 34 11.74 -2.91 1.34
C ILE A 34 11.21 -3.15 -0.06
N GLY A 35 10.86 -2.09 -0.79
CA GLY A 35 10.38 -2.17 -2.17
C GLY A 35 11.38 -2.86 -3.10
N LYS A 36 12.68 -2.70 -2.86
CA LYS A 36 13.73 -3.32 -3.68
C LYS A 36 14.05 -4.77 -3.30
N LEU A 37 13.30 -5.39 -2.37
CA LEU A 37 13.53 -6.78 -2.01
C LEU A 37 13.13 -7.71 -3.18
N PRO A 38 14.08 -8.51 -3.72
CA PRO A 38 13.91 -9.16 -5.01
C PRO A 38 12.94 -10.34 -5.01
N ASN A 39 12.48 -10.78 -3.83
CA ASN A 39 11.59 -11.93 -3.66
C ASN A 39 10.36 -11.61 -2.81
N LEU A 40 10.13 -10.35 -2.46
CA LEU A 40 9.03 -9.96 -1.58
C LEU A 40 7.69 -10.11 -2.32
N GLU A 41 6.87 -11.04 -1.84
CA GLU A 41 5.55 -11.38 -2.38
C GLU A 41 4.40 -10.89 -1.47
N THR A 42 4.65 -10.73 -0.17
CA THR A 42 3.66 -10.31 0.82
C THR A 42 4.24 -9.24 1.74
N LEU A 43 3.57 -8.09 1.82
CA LEU A 43 3.91 -7.02 2.74
C LEU A 43 2.69 -6.65 3.59
N LYS A 44 2.88 -6.66 4.91
CA LYS A 44 1.89 -6.21 5.89
C LYS A 44 2.50 -5.09 6.71
N LEU A 45 1.83 -3.95 6.77
CA LEU A 45 2.25 -2.76 7.50
C LEU A 45 1.17 -2.42 8.52
N GLU A 46 1.53 -2.40 9.80
CA GLU A 46 0.58 -2.21 10.88
C GLU A 46 1.05 -1.15 11.87
N SER A 47 0.16 -0.20 12.17
CA SER A 47 0.36 0.84 13.19
C SER A 47 1.64 1.66 12.99
N LEU A 48 1.91 2.10 11.74
CA LEU A 48 3.08 2.93 11.41
C LEU A 48 2.70 4.40 11.27
N ASP A 49 3.64 5.26 11.67
CA ASP A 49 3.55 6.71 11.54
C ASP A 49 4.70 7.21 10.67
N PHE A 50 4.36 7.87 9.56
CA PHE A 50 5.31 8.46 8.63
C PHE A 50 5.69 9.90 9.04
N LYS A 51 5.32 10.35 10.24
CA LYS A 51 5.64 11.68 10.79
C LYS A 51 5.19 12.85 9.92
N GLY A 52 4.07 12.67 9.23
CA GLY A 52 3.55 13.66 8.28
C GLY A 52 4.23 13.63 6.91
N GLU A 53 5.12 12.68 6.65
CA GLU A 53 5.63 12.40 5.30
C GLU A 53 4.59 11.61 4.49
N ASN A 54 4.62 11.82 3.17
CA ASN A 54 3.81 11.06 2.22
C ASN A 54 4.55 9.79 1.80
N TRP A 55 3.81 8.70 1.61
CA TRP A 55 4.40 7.50 1.05
C TRP A 55 4.47 7.60 -0.47
N SER A 56 5.68 7.66 -1.03
CA SER A 56 5.92 7.62 -2.47
C SER A 56 6.62 6.31 -2.85
N THR A 57 6.25 5.75 -4.00
CA THR A 57 6.81 4.51 -4.55
C THR A 57 7.42 4.79 -5.92
N ASN A 58 8.33 3.93 -6.38
CA ASN A 58 9.08 4.11 -7.63
C ASN A 58 8.97 2.89 -8.56
N GLU A 59 9.30 3.07 -9.84
CA GLU A 59 9.24 2.03 -10.89
C GLU A 59 10.09 0.78 -10.60
N ASP A 60 11.13 0.87 -9.76
CA ASP A 60 12.04 -0.24 -9.43
C ASP A 60 11.69 -0.94 -8.10
N GLU A 61 10.53 -0.64 -7.52
CA GLU A 61 10.07 -1.15 -6.24
C GLU A 61 8.90 -2.15 -6.40
N PHE A 62 8.74 -3.03 -5.42
CA PHE A 62 7.63 -3.98 -5.26
C PHE A 62 7.32 -4.87 -6.48
N LEU A 63 8.32 -5.12 -7.33
CA LEU A 63 8.19 -5.84 -8.61
C LEU A 63 7.68 -7.29 -8.52
N LYS A 64 7.67 -7.89 -7.32
CA LYS A 64 7.11 -9.24 -7.08
C LYS A 64 6.01 -9.26 -6.04
N LEU A 65 5.59 -8.08 -5.55
CA LEU A 65 4.60 -7.99 -4.49
C LEU A 65 3.23 -8.41 -5.03
N LYS A 66 2.62 -9.40 -4.39
CA LYS A 66 1.29 -9.92 -4.73
C LYS A 66 0.23 -9.50 -3.73
N PHE A 67 0.61 -9.36 -2.46
CA PHE A 67 -0.30 -8.97 -1.38
C PHE A 67 0.26 -7.80 -0.59
N LEU A 68 -0.54 -6.73 -0.48
CA LEU A 68 -0.27 -5.57 0.34
C LEU A 68 -1.42 -5.34 1.32
N GLU A 69 -1.08 -5.25 2.61
CA GLU A 69 -2.03 -4.96 3.67
C GLU A 69 -1.55 -3.80 4.53
N LEU A 70 -2.41 -2.79 4.66
CA LEU A 70 -2.16 -1.54 5.35
C LEU A 70 -3.16 -1.42 6.50
N ILE A 71 -2.66 -1.44 7.74
CA ILE A 71 -3.49 -1.43 8.95
C ILE A 71 -3.10 -0.23 9.80
N SER A 72 -4.05 0.68 10.07
CA SER A 72 -3.87 1.81 10.98
C SER A 72 -2.65 2.68 10.66
N LEU A 73 -2.41 2.96 9.37
CA LEU A 73 -1.26 3.75 8.92
C LEU A 73 -1.55 5.26 8.98
N LYS A 74 -0.53 6.04 9.37
CA LYS A 74 -0.63 7.51 9.47
C LYS A 74 0.26 8.20 8.44
N PHE A 75 -0.33 8.47 7.27
CA PHE A 75 0.18 9.39 6.27
C PHE A 75 -0.99 9.93 5.44
N GLU A 76 -0.82 11.10 4.81
CA GLU A 76 -1.91 11.75 4.08
C GLU A 76 -2.03 11.31 2.63
N ASN A 77 -0.92 11.30 1.88
CA ASN A 77 -0.92 10.99 0.45
C ASN A 77 -0.09 9.74 0.17
N TRP A 78 -0.66 8.86 -0.65
CA TRP A 78 0.05 7.77 -1.29
C TRP A 78 0.32 8.15 -2.75
N ASN A 79 1.59 8.42 -3.10
CA ASN A 79 1.98 8.73 -4.46
C ASN A 79 2.51 7.46 -5.14
N THR A 80 1.69 6.85 -5.99
CA THR A 80 2.04 5.63 -6.73
C THR A 80 1.42 5.64 -8.12
N SER A 81 2.02 4.86 -9.02
CA SER A 81 1.49 4.48 -10.32
C SER A 81 1.17 2.98 -10.31
N LYS A 82 0.40 2.51 -11.30
CA LYS A 82 0.22 1.09 -11.61
C LYS A 82 1.55 0.36 -11.86
N ASP A 83 2.53 1.06 -12.43
CA ASP A 83 3.82 0.47 -12.83
C ASP A 83 4.72 0.16 -11.63
N HIS A 84 4.41 0.71 -10.44
CA HIS A 84 5.16 0.48 -9.22
C HIS A 84 4.74 -0.81 -8.49
N PHE A 85 3.65 -1.46 -8.94
CA PHE A 85 3.10 -2.67 -8.35
C PHE A 85 2.64 -3.66 -9.44
N PRO A 86 3.52 -4.04 -10.39
CA PRO A 86 3.11 -4.72 -11.62
C PRO A 86 2.58 -6.14 -11.41
N THR A 87 2.75 -6.72 -10.21
CA THR A 87 2.29 -8.08 -9.85
C THR A 87 1.29 -8.11 -8.71
N LEU A 88 0.79 -6.95 -8.27
CA LEU A 88 -0.10 -6.88 -7.12
C LEU A 88 -1.44 -7.53 -7.47
N GLU A 89 -1.86 -8.48 -6.64
CA GLU A 89 -3.10 -9.26 -6.81
C GLU A 89 -4.17 -8.80 -5.82
N ARG A 90 -3.76 -8.38 -4.61
CA ARG A 90 -4.69 -8.00 -3.55
C ARG A 90 -4.15 -6.85 -2.69
N LEU A 91 -5.01 -5.85 -2.49
CA LEU A 91 -4.81 -4.70 -1.63
C LEU A 91 -5.84 -4.69 -0.50
N VAL A 92 -5.37 -4.61 0.74
CA VAL A 92 -6.23 -4.49 1.92
C VAL A 92 -5.88 -3.20 2.67
N LEU A 93 -6.89 -2.38 2.94
CA LEU A 93 -6.80 -1.24 3.85
C LEU A 93 -7.73 -1.47 5.03
N GLU A 94 -7.18 -1.43 6.24
CA GLU A 94 -7.93 -1.57 7.48
C GLU A 94 -7.63 -0.40 8.42
N ASN A 95 -8.69 0.24 8.94
CA ASN A 95 -8.57 1.37 9.89
C ASN A 95 -7.64 2.51 9.41
N CYS A 96 -7.57 2.75 8.09
CA CYS A 96 -6.69 3.77 7.49
C CYS A 96 -7.43 5.10 7.32
N ASP A 97 -7.47 5.91 8.38
CA ASP A 97 -8.28 7.14 8.41
C ASP A 97 -7.54 8.41 8.01
N TYR A 98 -6.22 8.37 7.99
CA TYR A 98 -5.38 9.52 7.65
C TYR A 98 -5.21 9.70 6.15
N PHE A 99 -5.53 8.68 5.36
CA PHE A 99 -5.35 8.69 3.93
C PHE A 99 -6.40 9.56 3.28
N LYS A 100 -5.97 10.42 2.35
CA LYS A 100 -6.91 11.23 1.56
C LYS A 100 -7.69 10.40 0.56
N ARG A 101 -7.05 9.44 -0.11
CA ARG A 101 -7.67 8.55 -1.09
C ARG A 101 -6.78 7.36 -1.41
N ILE A 102 -7.38 6.33 -1.99
CA ILE A 102 -6.65 5.32 -2.76
C ILE A 102 -6.28 5.96 -4.12
N PRO A 103 -5.02 5.85 -4.59
CA PRO A 103 -4.63 6.31 -5.93
C PRO A 103 -5.38 5.51 -7.01
N SER A 104 -6.06 6.20 -7.93
CA SER A 104 -6.88 5.57 -8.98
C SER A 104 -6.07 4.65 -9.90
N GLU A 105 -4.80 5.00 -10.15
CA GLU A 105 -3.84 4.19 -10.92
C GLU A 105 -3.75 2.74 -10.42
N LEU A 106 -3.97 2.47 -9.14
CA LEU A 106 -3.96 1.09 -8.62
C LEU A 106 -5.06 0.23 -9.26
N GLY A 107 -6.20 0.81 -9.64
CA GLY A 107 -7.27 0.11 -10.35
C GLY A 107 -6.86 -0.42 -11.72
N TYR A 108 -5.81 0.16 -12.34
CA TYR A 108 -5.31 -0.21 -13.67
C TYR A 108 -4.11 -1.16 -13.61
N ILE A 109 -3.80 -1.74 -12.45
CA ILE A 109 -2.82 -2.82 -12.33
C ILE A 109 -3.42 -4.08 -12.95
N PRO A 110 -2.84 -4.64 -14.03
CA PRO A 110 -3.46 -5.75 -14.77
C PRO A 110 -3.66 -7.03 -13.95
N THR A 111 -2.86 -7.23 -12.89
CA THR A 111 -2.94 -8.41 -12.02
C THR A 111 -3.87 -8.22 -10.82
N LEU A 112 -4.37 -7.01 -10.59
CA LEU A 112 -5.13 -6.70 -9.39
C LEU A 112 -6.51 -7.33 -9.47
N GLN A 113 -6.82 -8.20 -8.51
CA GLN A 113 -8.07 -8.95 -8.46
C GLN A 113 -8.99 -8.44 -7.35
N MET A 114 -8.41 -7.84 -6.29
CA MET A 114 -9.18 -7.47 -5.12
C MET A 114 -8.67 -6.23 -4.40
N ILE A 115 -9.59 -5.33 -4.07
CA ILE A 115 -9.42 -4.24 -3.11
C ILE A 115 -10.40 -4.44 -1.96
N GLU A 116 -9.90 -4.52 -0.73
CA GLU A 116 -10.71 -4.56 0.48
C GLU A 116 -10.48 -3.32 1.33
N VAL A 117 -11.56 -2.64 1.66
CA VAL A 117 -11.57 -1.47 2.55
C VAL A 117 -12.40 -1.79 3.78
N ASN A 118 -11.73 -1.94 4.92
CA ASN A 118 -12.33 -2.34 6.19
C ASN A 118 -12.23 -1.21 7.21
N SER A 119 -13.36 -0.77 7.77
CA SER A 119 -13.42 0.19 8.89
C SER A 119 -12.72 1.53 8.64
N CYS A 120 -12.43 1.89 7.39
CA CYS A 120 -11.77 3.14 7.01
C CYS A 120 -12.73 4.33 6.94
N GLY A 121 -12.16 5.55 6.97
CA GLY A 121 -12.87 6.81 6.77
C GLY A 121 -13.60 6.90 5.41
N ILE A 122 -14.55 7.83 5.33
CA ILE A 122 -15.43 8.00 4.16
C ILE A 122 -14.63 8.26 2.87
N SER A 123 -13.55 9.03 2.94
CA SER A 123 -12.69 9.36 1.79
C SER A 123 -12.09 8.11 1.13
N ILE A 124 -11.62 7.15 1.91
CA ILE A 124 -11.06 5.89 1.38
C ILE A 124 -12.15 5.03 0.77
N ARG A 125 -13.32 4.96 1.42
CA ARG A 125 -14.47 4.22 0.90
C ARG A 125 -14.96 4.81 -0.42
N GLU A 126 -15.05 6.14 -0.53
CA GLU A 126 -15.44 6.84 -1.76
C GLU A 126 -14.43 6.59 -2.87
N SER A 127 -13.13 6.74 -2.61
CA SER A 127 -12.10 6.48 -3.64
C SER A 127 -12.04 5.02 -4.10
N ALA A 128 -12.33 4.05 -3.22
CA ALA A 128 -12.47 2.65 -3.62
C ALA A 128 -13.70 2.44 -4.53
N ASP A 129 -14.82 3.10 -4.22
CA ASP A 129 -16.05 3.06 -5.01
C ASP A 129 -15.87 3.73 -6.38
N GLU A 130 -15.10 4.83 -6.45
CA GLU A 130 -14.68 5.47 -7.70
C GLU A 130 -13.87 4.51 -8.58
N ILE A 131 -12.85 3.86 -8.02
CA ILE A 131 -12.06 2.85 -8.75
C ILE A 131 -12.96 1.74 -9.29
N ARG A 132 -13.91 1.24 -8.48
CA ARG A 132 -14.85 0.20 -8.94
C ARG A 132 -15.65 0.68 -10.15
N LYS A 133 -16.24 1.88 -10.09
CA LYS A 133 -17.04 2.46 -11.17
C LYS A 133 -16.23 2.68 -12.45
N GLU A 134 -15.02 3.23 -12.32
CA GLU A 134 -14.12 3.42 -13.46
C GLU A 134 -13.81 2.08 -14.16
N GLN A 135 -13.53 1.02 -13.39
CA GLN A 135 -13.27 -0.30 -13.96
C GLN A 135 -14.51 -0.93 -14.60
N GLU A 136 -15.70 -0.76 -14.01
CA GLU A 136 -16.97 -1.20 -14.61
C GLU A 136 -17.24 -0.48 -15.94
N GLU A 137 -16.98 0.84 -16.02
CA GLU A 137 -17.14 1.64 -17.24
C GLU A 137 -16.17 1.21 -18.36
N GLU A 138 -14.95 0.80 -18.01
CA GLU A 138 -13.96 0.22 -18.93
C GLU A 138 -14.21 -1.26 -19.27
N GLY A 139 -15.26 -1.87 -18.70
CA GLY A 139 -15.65 -3.26 -18.96
C GLY A 139 -14.85 -4.31 -18.18
N ASN A 140 -14.14 -3.91 -17.13
CA ASN A 140 -13.45 -4.83 -16.21
C ASN A 140 -14.40 -5.28 -15.09
N GLU A 141 -15.07 -6.42 -15.31
CA GLU A 141 -15.95 -7.04 -14.31
C GLU A 141 -15.20 -7.97 -13.32
N GLU A 142 -13.89 -8.18 -13.51
CA GLU A 142 -13.11 -9.14 -12.71
C GLU A 142 -12.58 -8.55 -11.40
N LEU A 143 -12.36 -7.23 -11.34
CA LEU A 143 -11.87 -6.56 -10.14
C LEU A 143 -12.95 -6.53 -9.05
N GLN A 144 -12.69 -7.21 -7.94
CA GLN A 144 -13.58 -7.19 -6.78
C GLN A 144 -13.22 -6.05 -5.83
N VAL A 145 -14.18 -5.16 -5.54
CA VAL A 145 -14.01 -4.09 -4.55
C VAL A 145 -15.01 -4.30 -3.40
N ILE A 146 -14.49 -4.60 -2.22
CA ILE A 146 -15.28 -4.88 -1.01
C ILE A 146 -15.10 -3.71 -0.03
N ILE A 147 -16.22 -3.09 0.36
CA ILE A 147 -16.22 -1.93 1.26
C ILE A 147 -17.05 -2.25 2.50
N ASN A 148 -16.38 -2.43 3.63
CA ASN A 148 -16.99 -2.70 4.93
C ASN A 148 -16.90 -1.45 5.81
N GLY A 149 -18.06 -0.85 6.13
CA GLY A 149 -18.14 0.35 6.96
C GLY A 149 -17.84 0.09 8.44
N ARG A 150 -17.71 1.17 9.23
CA ARG A 150 -17.73 1.06 10.70
C ARG A 150 -19.15 0.81 11.16
N ASN A 151 -19.34 -0.18 12.03
CA ASN A 151 -20.58 -0.39 12.78
C ASN A 151 -20.85 0.77 13.74
#